data_AF-A0AAN7VPF5-F1
#
_entry.id   AF-A0AAN7VPF5-F1
#
_cell.length_a   1.000
_cell.length_b   1.000
_cell.length_c   1.000
_cell.angle_alpha   90.00
_cell.angle_beta   90.00
_cell.angle_gamma   90.00
#
_symmetry.space_group_name_H-M   'P 1'
#
loop_
_entity.id
_entity.type
_entity.pdbx_description
1 polymer ?
#
loop_
_entity_poly.entity_id
_entity_poly.type
_entity_poly.pdbx_seq_one_letter_code
_entity_poly.pdbx_strand_id
1 'polypeptide(L)'
;MGDSLEVGDGAPEPQNVPIVDFTAFANYLRKAATLLLPEDDAHMEPPALNAALEDKNNQEYIRKFLSDPQVSILYVQRSSSKEDENDQPPEGEEEKEPVAYHISNEVHYTNGRMASLVILKRGAVVEADKSIRAQVRIINFSDGSPYETLHAYISKSVAPYFKSYVKESGRADRDGDKMAPTVEKTIAELEMGLLHLQQNIDIPEITLPVHPIVASVIKRCADESRKPKVADFGDKVDDSTFLNQLQNGVTKLDRDPSSGTALQEISFWLNLERALHRIQEKRESMEVSLTLDILKHGKRFLATVSFDTDTGLKQAIATVNDYNPLMKDFPINHLLSATELERIRAAVQLIFAHLRKIRSTKYPIQRCLRLVEAISRDLCAQLLKVLGTRRLMHIPFDEFEKVMIHCFEVFSTWEDEYEKLQALLR
;
A
#
# COMPACT_ATOMS: atom_id res chain seq x y z
N MET A 1 56.83 -44.54 -0.53
CA MET A 1 55.37 -44.36 -0.58
C MET A 1 55.07 -42.99 -0.03
N GLY A 2 54.57 -42.10 -0.87
CA GLY A 2 54.31 -40.70 -0.55
C GLY A 2 53.72 -40.10 -1.81
N ASP A 3 52.48 -40.53 -2.09
CA ASP A 3 51.75 -40.27 -3.32
C ASP A 3 51.22 -38.84 -3.32
N SER A 4 51.35 -38.19 -4.47
CA SER A 4 50.95 -36.80 -4.69
C SER A 4 49.45 -36.73 -4.92
N LEU A 5 48.74 -35.93 -4.11
CA LEU A 5 47.33 -35.63 -4.33
C LEU A 5 47.21 -34.58 -5.44
N GLU A 6 46.91 -35.03 -6.65
CA GLU A 6 46.37 -34.18 -7.72
C GLU A 6 44.96 -33.71 -7.31
N VAL A 7 44.80 -32.39 -7.17
CA VAL A 7 43.51 -31.74 -7.09
C VAL A 7 42.96 -31.65 -8.51
N GLY A 8 42.12 -32.62 -8.88
CA GLY A 8 41.34 -32.56 -10.11
C GLY A 8 40.32 -31.42 -10.02
N ASP A 9 40.61 -30.32 -10.69
CA ASP A 9 39.69 -29.21 -10.93
C ASP A 9 38.63 -29.66 -11.95
N GLY A 10 37.62 -30.36 -11.45
CA GLY A 10 36.45 -30.77 -12.23
C GLY A 10 35.46 -29.61 -12.31
N ALA A 11 35.64 -28.73 -13.30
CA ALA A 11 34.57 -27.83 -13.73
C ALA A 11 33.31 -28.67 -14.03
N PRO A 12 32.11 -28.30 -13.54
CA PRO A 12 30.90 -29.05 -13.87
C PRO A 12 30.65 -28.93 -15.37
N GLU A 13 30.70 -30.05 -16.08
CA GLU A 13 30.31 -30.14 -17.48
C GLU A 13 28.92 -29.53 -17.67
N PRO A 14 28.67 -28.72 -18.73
CA PRO A 14 27.35 -28.26 -19.04
C PRO A 14 26.52 -29.48 -19.47
N GLN A 15 25.75 -30.04 -18.54
CA GLN A 15 24.69 -30.97 -18.89
C GLN A 15 23.80 -30.27 -19.90
N ASN A 16 23.83 -30.75 -21.15
CA ASN A 16 23.05 -30.22 -22.24
C ASN A 16 21.60 -30.69 -22.05
N VAL A 17 20.92 -30.08 -21.08
CA VAL A 17 19.55 -30.44 -20.72
C VAL A 17 18.65 -30.04 -21.88
N PRO A 18 17.85 -30.95 -22.46
CA PRO A 18 16.98 -30.62 -23.59
C PRO A 18 15.98 -29.56 -23.15
N ILE A 19 15.97 -28.41 -23.82
CA ILE A 19 15.08 -27.29 -23.50
C ILE A 19 13.75 -27.48 -24.24
N VAL A 20 12.64 -27.11 -23.60
CA VAL A 20 11.31 -27.13 -24.21
C VAL A 20 11.29 -26.32 -25.50
N ASP A 21 10.71 -26.90 -26.56
CA ASP A 21 10.52 -26.20 -27.82
C ASP A 21 9.62 -24.96 -27.66
N PHE A 22 9.96 -23.89 -28.39
CA PHE A 22 9.21 -22.65 -28.39
C PHE A 22 7.74 -22.88 -28.71
N THR A 23 7.44 -23.75 -29.68
CA THR A 23 6.07 -24.07 -30.12
C THR A 23 5.26 -24.72 -28.99
N ALA A 24 5.88 -25.61 -28.22
CA ALA A 24 5.24 -26.27 -27.10
C ALA A 24 4.94 -25.28 -25.96
N PHE A 25 5.87 -24.38 -25.66
CA PHE A 25 5.69 -23.35 -24.65
C PHE A 25 4.69 -22.26 -25.08
N ALA A 26 4.71 -21.83 -26.34
CA ALA A 26 3.75 -20.88 -26.90
C ALA A 26 2.31 -21.43 -26.84
N ASN A 27 2.11 -22.72 -27.12
CA ASN A 27 0.81 -23.38 -26.97
C ASN A 27 0.36 -23.45 -25.50
N TYR A 28 1.30 -23.67 -24.56
CA TYR A 28 1.00 -23.60 -23.14
C TYR A 28 0.61 -22.18 -22.69
N LEU A 29 1.36 -21.18 -23.15
CA LEU A 29 1.11 -19.76 -22.89
C LEU A 29 -0.25 -19.33 -23.46
N ARG A 30 -0.60 -19.78 -24.67
CA ARG A 30 -1.92 -19.54 -25.28
C ARG A 30 -3.04 -20.04 -24.38
N LYS A 31 -2.97 -21.30 -23.93
CA LYS A 31 -3.98 -21.88 -23.03
C LYS A 31 -4.06 -21.14 -21.69
N ALA A 32 -2.91 -20.73 -21.14
CA ALA A 32 -2.86 -20.00 -19.87
C ALA A 32 -3.44 -18.58 -20.01
N ALA A 33 -3.10 -17.87 -21.08
CA ALA A 33 -3.60 -16.54 -21.36
C ALA A 33 -5.09 -16.53 -21.68
N THR A 34 -5.60 -17.48 -22.49
CA THR A 34 -7.05 -17.60 -22.75
C THR A 34 -7.86 -17.84 -21.48
N LEU A 35 -7.29 -18.57 -20.50
CA LEU A 35 -7.97 -18.85 -19.23
C LEU A 35 -7.90 -17.68 -18.23
N LEU A 36 -6.76 -16.99 -18.15
CA LEU A 36 -6.47 -16.00 -17.10
C LEU A 36 -6.65 -14.55 -17.56
N LEU A 37 -6.71 -14.32 -18.87
CA LEU A 37 -6.96 -13.04 -19.53
C LEU A 37 -8.12 -13.21 -20.54
N PRO A 38 -9.34 -13.56 -20.08
CA PRO A 38 -10.45 -13.84 -20.99
C PRO A 38 -10.81 -12.60 -21.81
N GLU A 39 -10.85 -12.75 -23.14
CA GLU A 39 -11.58 -11.84 -24.02
C GLU A 39 -13.09 -12.10 -23.84
N ASP A 40 -13.94 -11.08 -24.04
CA ASP A 40 -15.39 -11.21 -23.84
C ASP A 40 -16.03 -12.29 -24.75
N ASP A 41 -15.34 -12.69 -25.82
CA ASP A 41 -15.70 -13.81 -26.68
C ASP A 41 -14.92 -15.09 -26.32
N ALA A 42 -15.49 -15.90 -25.42
CA ALA A 42 -14.94 -17.18 -24.95
C ALA A 42 -14.83 -18.31 -26.01
N HIS A 43 -14.96 -18.00 -27.30
CA HIS A 43 -15.12 -19.01 -28.36
C HIS A 43 -14.14 -18.93 -29.55
N MET A 44 -13.18 -18.00 -29.57
CA MET A 44 -12.14 -17.98 -30.61
C MET A 44 -10.75 -17.69 -30.05
N GLU A 45 -9.72 -18.31 -30.63
CA GLU A 45 -8.34 -18.06 -30.23
C GLU A 45 -8.02 -16.56 -30.32
N PRO A 46 -7.44 -15.91 -29.28
CA PRO A 46 -7.22 -14.47 -29.28
C PRO A 46 -6.29 -14.09 -30.44
N PRO A 47 -6.77 -13.43 -31.51
CA PRO A 47 -5.95 -13.11 -32.68
C PRO A 47 -4.83 -12.13 -32.31
N ALA A 48 -5.08 -11.25 -31.35
CA ALA A 48 -4.08 -10.33 -30.81
C ALA A 48 -2.95 -11.02 -30.03
N LEU A 49 -3.25 -12.10 -29.30
CA LEU A 49 -2.23 -12.89 -28.62
C LEU A 49 -1.36 -13.67 -29.62
N ASN A 50 -1.98 -14.22 -30.67
CA ASN A 50 -1.24 -14.90 -31.74
C ASN A 50 -0.31 -13.92 -32.48
N ALA A 51 -0.78 -12.71 -32.80
CA ALA A 51 0.05 -11.65 -33.37
C ALA A 51 1.24 -11.28 -32.45
N ALA A 52 1.01 -11.18 -31.14
CA ALA A 52 2.07 -10.90 -30.18
C ALA A 52 3.09 -12.06 -30.02
N LEU A 53 2.66 -13.31 -30.17
CA LEU A 53 3.55 -14.48 -30.15
C LEU A 53 4.36 -14.64 -31.45
N GLU A 54 3.89 -14.07 -32.55
CA GLU A 54 4.58 -14.04 -33.84
C GLU A 54 5.65 -12.94 -33.94
N ASP A 55 5.58 -11.91 -33.08
CA ASP A 55 6.58 -10.84 -33.04
C ASP A 55 7.97 -11.36 -32.62
N LYS A 56 8.99 -11.01 -33.41
CA LYS A 56 10.37 -11.50 -33.25
C LYS A 56 10.96 -11.10 -31.89
N ASN A 57 10.63 -9.93 -31.37
CA ASN A 57 11.11 -9.45 -30.08
C ASN A 57 10.53 -10.29 -28.93
N ASN A 58 9.23 -10.56 -28.98
CA ASN A 58 8.52 -11.39 -27.99
C ASN A 58 8.99 -12.84 -28.02
N GLN A 59 9.28 -13.38 -29.21
CA GLN A 59 9.90 -14.70 -29.34
C GLN A 59 11.28 -14.76 -28.69
N GLU A 60 12.08 -13.70 -28.82
CA GLU A 60 13.38 -13.61 -28.18
C GLU A 60 13.26 -13.58 -26.64
N TYR A 61 12.30 -12.83 -26.10
CA TYR A 61 11.99 -12.80 -24.67
C TYR A 61 11.61 -14.19 -24.14
N ILE A 62 10.75 -14.91 -24.85
CA ILE A 62 10.35 -16.28 -24.48
C ILE A 62 11.54 -17.24 -24.58
N ARG A 63 12.36 -17.17 -25.65
CA ARG A 63 13.55 -18.02 -25.78
C ARG A 63 14.57 -17.75 -24.67
N LYS A 64 14.77 -16.48 -24.30
CA LYS A 64 15.59 -16.08 -23.15
C LYS A 64 15.04 -16.66 -21.85
N PHE A 65 13.74 -16.56 -21.60
CA PHE A 65 13.11 -17.17 -20.41
C PHE A 65 13.32 -18.70 -20.34
N LEU A 66 13.21 -19.41 -21.46
CA LEU A 66 13.40 -20.87 -21.50
C LEU A 66 14.85 -21.29 -21.25
N SER A 67 15.81 -20.55 -21.81
CA SER A 67 17.22 -20.97 -21.92
C SER A 67 18.15 -20.31 -20.90
N ASP A 68 17.87 -19.07 -20.51
CA ASP A 68 18.74 -18.27 -19.66
C ASP A 68 18.46 -18.55 -18.16
N PRO A 69 19.47 -18.94 -17.37
CA PRO A 69 19.32 -19.13 -15.93
C PRO A 69 19.09 -17.83 -15.15
N GLN A 70 19.51 -16.67 -15.67
CA GLN A 70 19.30 -15.38 -15.02
C GLN A 70 17.87 -14.84 -15.23
N VAL A 71 17.22 -15.26 -16.31
CA VAL A 71 15.83 -14.90 -16.59
C VAL A 71 14.88 -15.92 -15.96
N SER A 72 14.27 -15.52 -14.84
CA SER A 72 13.33 -16.37 -14.09
C SER A 72 11.86 -15.95 -14.25
N ILE A 73 11.59 -14.82 -14.90
CA ILE A 73 10.26 -14.23 -15.01
C ILE A 73 9.92 -13.96 -16.47
N LEU A 74 8.68 -14.28 -16.83
CA LEU A 74 8.03 -13.85 -18.07
C LEU A 74 6.75 -13.11 -17.70
N TYR A 75 6.63 -11.87 -18.14
CA TYR A 75 5.49 -11.00 -17.92
C TYR A 75 4.72 -10.85 -19.22
N VAL A 76 3.41 -11.06 -19.17
CA VAL A 76 2.50 -10.87 -20.30
C VAL A 76 1.40 -9.93 -19.86
N GLN A 77 1.33 -8.76 -20.45
CA GLN A 77 0.33 -7.75 -20.16
C GLN A 77 -0.67 -7.65 -21.29
N ARG A 78 -1.95 -7.57 -20.93
CA ARG A 78 -3.03 -7.19 -21.84
C ARG A 78 -3.38 -5.74 -21.58
N SER A 79 -3.27 -4.90 -22.61
CA SER A 79 -3.78 -3.54 -22.60
C SER A 79 -5.02 -3.45 -23.48
N SER A 80 -6.14 -3.00 -22.91
CA SER A 80 -7.27 -2.46 -23.66
C SER A 80 -7.16 -0.94 -23.64
N SER A 81 -7.04 -0.32 -24.81
CA SER A 81 -7.16 1.14 -24.94
C SER A 81 -8.64 1.50 -24.91
N LYS A 82 -9.16 1.85 -23.74
CA LYS A 82 -10.29 2.76 -23.70
C LYS A 82 -9.70 4.15 -23.90
N GLU A 83 -9.76 4.69 -25.11
CA GLU A 83 -9.56 6.12 -25.30
C GLU A 83 -10.59 6.86 -24.43
N ASP A 84 -10.14 7.96 -23.82
CA ASP A 84 -10.90 8.78 -22.89
C ASP A 84 -12.31 9.11 -23.44
N GLU A 85 -13.32 9.05 -22.55
CA GLU A 85 -14.72 9.42 -22.84
C GLU A 85 -14.85 10.91 -23.23
N ASN A 86 -14.46 11.29 -24.45
CA ASN A 86 -14.76 12.63 -24.95
C ASN A 86 -15.05 12.77 -26.44
N ASP A 87 -15.12 11.68 -27.20
CA ASP A 87 -15.64 11.72 -28.58
C ASP A 87 -16.85 10.80 -28.72
N GLN A 88 -18.01 11.40 -29.02
CA GLN A 88 -19.22 10.66 -29.40
C GLN A 88 -18.95 9.91 -30.71
N PRO A 89 -19.18 8.59 -30.78
CA PRO A 89 -19.05 7.87 -32.04
C PRO A 89 -20.23 8.20 -32.97
N PRO A 90 -20.01 8.43 -34.28
CA PRO A 90 -21.08 8.42 -35.26
C PRO A 90 -21.65 7.00 -35.39
N GLU A 91 -22.97 6.88 -35.44
CA GLU A 91 -23.70 5.61 -35.54
C GLU A 91 -23.20 4.75 -36.72
N GLY A 92 -22.82 3.49 -36.46
CA GLY A 92 -22.91 2.44 -37.49
C GLY A 92 -21.73 1.47 -37.70
N GLU A 93 -20.67 1.47 -36.90
CA GLU A 93 -19.62 0.43 -36.99
C GLU A 93 -19.27 -0.12 -35.59
N GLU A 94 -19.45 -1.43 -35.38
CA GLU A 94 -18.91 -2.13 -34.21
C GLU A 94 -17.38 -2.21 -34.34
N GLU A 95 -16.67 -1.12 -33.99
CA GLU A 95 -15.21 -1.16 -33.85
C GLU A 95 -14.85 -2.00 -32.62
N LYS A 96 -14.40 -3.24 -32.87
CA LYS A 96 -13.79 -4.09 -31.84
C LYS A 96 -12.60 -3.36 -31.21
N GLU A 97 -12.65 -3.14 -29.90
CA GLU A 97 -11.57 -2.53 -29.11
C GLU A 97 -10.23 -3.24 -29.42
N PRO A 98 -9.16 -2.51 -29.82
CA PRO A 98 -7.88 -3.13 -30.12
C PRO A 98 -7.21 -3.58 -28.80
N VAL A 99 -7.33 -4.88 -28.52
CA VAL A 99 -6.57 -5.52 -27.44
C VAL A 99 -5.13 -5.71 -27.92
N ALA A 100 -4.17 -5.17 -27.18
CA ALA A 100 -2.74 -5.39 -27.44
C ALA A 100 -2.13 -6.22 -26.31
N TYR A 101 -1.19 -7.10 -26.67
CA TYR A 101 -0.42 -7.90 -25.73
C TYR A 101 1.05 -7.48 -25.76
N HIS A 102 1.61 -7.22 -24.58
CA HIS A 102 3.02 -6.90 -24.40
C HIS A 102 3.70 -8.01 -23.59
N ILE A 103 4.86 -8.49 -24.05
CA ILE A 103 5.64 -9.53 -23.37
C ILE A 103 6.99 -8.94 -22.98
N SER A 104 7.35 -9.06 -21.70
CA SER A 104 8.65 -8.61 -21.18
C SER A 104 9.20 -9.62 -20.16
N ASN A 105 10.49 -9.47 -19.83
CA ASN A 105 11.16 -10.30 -18.82
C ASN A 105 11.16 -9.63 -17.43
N GLU A 106 10.56 -8.44 -17.32
CA GLU A 106 10.48 -7.64 -16.10
C GLU A 106 9.02 -7.27 -15.81
N VAL A 107 8.65 -7.31 -14.54
CA VAL A 107 7.29 -6.96 -14.09
C VAL A 107 7.21 -5.45 -13.91
N HIS A 108 6.33 -4.80 -14.65
CA HIS A 108 6.07 -3.37 -14.52
C HIS A 108 4.58 -3.11 -14.30
N TYR A 109 4.29 -2.07 -13.52
CA TYR A 109 2.94 -1.53 -13.42
C TYR A 109 2.82 -0.32 -14.33
N THR A 110 1.85 -0.35 -15.26
CA THR A 110 1.60 0.74 -16.21
C THR A 110 0.26 1.40 -15.93
N ASN A 111 -0.84 0.65 -15.91
CA ASN A 111 -2.17 1.22 -15.69
C ASN A 111 -3.10 0.27 -14.90
N GLY A 112 -4.06 0.83 -14.17
CA GLY A 112 -4.96 0.10 -13.25
C GLY A 112 -6.12 -0.65 -13.92
N ARG A 113 -6.27 -0.53 -15.25
CA ARG A 113 -7.26 -1.24 -16.07
C ARG A 113 -6.64 -2.37 -16.92
N MET A 114 -5.41 -2.78 -16.60
CA MET A 114 -4.68 -3.79 -17.37
C MET A 114 -4.60 -5.09 -16.60
N ALA A 115 -4.95 -6.19 -17.27
CA ALA A 115 -4.78 -7.52 -16.74
C ALA A 115 -3.39 -8.06 -17.14
N SER A 116 -2.63 -8.53 -16.16
CA SER A 116 -1.26 -8.99 -16.38
C SER A 116 -1.04 -10.40 -15.85
N LEU A 117 -0.23 -11.17 -16.55
CA LEU A 117 0.11 -12.55 -16.24
C LEU A 117 1.61 -12.65 -16.01
N VAL A 118 2.01 -13.09 -14.82
CA VAL A 118 3.41 -13.36 -14.47
C VAL A 118 3.63 -14.85 -14.40
N ILE A 119 4.62 -15.34 -15.16
CA ILE A 119 5.07 -16.72 -15.15
C ILE A 119 6.47 -16.76 -14.56
N LEU A 120 6.61 -17.49 -13.45
CA LEU A 120 7.85 -17.70 -12.73
C LEU A 120 8.40 -19.09 -13.04
N LYS A 121 9.69 -19.16 -13.34
CA LYS A 121 10.43 -20.39 -13.59
C LYS A 121 10.96 -20.95 -12.26
N ARG A 122 10.85 -22.27 -12.04
CA ARG A 122 11.36 -22.93 -10.82
C ARG A 122 12.82 -23.39 -10.91
N GLY A 123 13.31 -23.68 -12.11
CA GLY A 123 14.66 -24.19 -12.37
C GLY A 123 15.53 -23.20 -13.13
N ALA A 124 16.78 -23.58 -13.43
CA ALA A 124 17.70 -22.78 -14.25
C ALA A 124 17.32 -22.77 -15.74
N VAL A 125 16.64 -23.82 -16.23
CA VAL A 125 16.09 -23.94 -17.59
C VAL A 125 14.74 -24.66 -17.53
N VAL A 126 13.92 -24.53 -18.58
CA VAL A 126 12.68 -25.31 -18.71
C VAL A 126 12.98 -26.56 -19.54
N GLU A 127 13.03 -27.70 -18.86
CA GLU A 127 13.45 -28.98 -19.42
C GLU A 127 12.33 -29.65 -20.23
N ALA A 128 12.65 -30.22 -21.39
CA ALA A 128 11.71 -30.91 -22.27
C ALA A 128 11.17 -32.21 -21.68
N ASP A 129 11.96 -32.89 -20.83
CA ASP A 129 11.61 -34.19 -20.26
C ASP A 129 10.56 -34.09 -19.12
N LYS A 130 10.31 -32.87 -18.62
CA LYS A 130 9.39 -32.61 -17.52
C LYS A 130 8.19 -31.78 -18.00
N SER A 131 7.02 -32.00 -17.41
CA SER A 131 5.84 -31.21 -17.73
C SER A 131 6.07 -29.71 -17.46
N ILE A 132 5.76 -28.85 -18.44
CA ILE A 132 5.87 -27.38 -18.31
C ILE A 132 5.15 -26.88 -17.05
N ARG A 133 3.95 -27.41 -16.76
CA ARG A 133 3.14 -27.05 -15.59
C ARG A 133 3.84 -27.26 -14.24
N ALA A 134 4.70 -28.27 -14.14
CA ALA A 134 5.43 -28.57 -12.89
C ALA A 134 6.64 -27.64 -12.67
N GLN A 135 7.12 -27.03 -13.76
CA GLN A 135 8.33 -26.20 -13.82
C GLN A 135 8.04 -24.70 -13.74
N VAL A 136 6.79 -24.29 -13.92
CA VAL A 136 6.35 -22.89 -13.87
C VAL A 136 5.34 -22.63 -12.76
N ARG A 137 5.33 -21.41 -12.23
CA ARG A 137 4.29 -20.88 -11.35
C ARG A 137 3.66 -19.67 -12.03
N ILE A 138 2.35 -19.55 -11.91
CA ILE A 138 1.60 -18.49 -12.58
C ILE A 138 0.95 -17.61 -11.51
N ILE A 139 1.12 -16.30 -11.64
CA ILE A 139 0.48 -15.28 -10.82
C ILE A 139 -0.28 -14.35 -11.76
N ASN A 140 -1.55 -14.10 -11.47
CA ASN A 140 -2.35 -13.12 -12.21
C ASN A 140 -2.28 -11.77 -11.50
N PHE A 141 -2.32 -10.66 -12.21
CA PHE A 141 -2.56 -9.34 -11.66
C PHE A 141 -3.73 -8.76 -12.44
N SER A 142 -4.93 -8.98 -11.90
CA SER A 142 -6.20 -8.56 -12.52
C SER A 142 -6.64 -7.17 -12.06
N ASP A 143 -7.63 -6.61 -12.76
CA ASP A 143 -8.21 -5.28 -12.51
C ASP A 143 -8.46 -4.98 -11.03
N GLY A 144 -8.00 -3.80 -10.61
CA GLY A 144 -8.07 -3.31 -9.24
C GLY A 144 -6.84 -2.51 -8.84
N SER A 145 -6.90 -1.86 -7.68
CA SER A 145 -5.71 -1.23 -7.11
C SER A 145 -4.63 -2.29 -6.84
N PRO A 146 -3.36 -2.07 -7.21
CA PRO A 146 -2.27 -2.99 -6.88
C PRO A 146 -2.24 -3.36 -5.41
N TYR A 147 -2.58 -2.42 -4.53
CA TYR A 147 -2.64 -2.65 -3.08
C TYR A 147 -3.71 -3.67 -2.69
N GLU A 148 -4.87 -3.64 -3.33
CA GLU A 148 -5.94 -4.61 -3.10
C GLU A 148 -5.55 -6.01 -3.57
N THR A 149 -5.03 -6.11 -4.79
CA THR A 149 -4.61 -7.39 -5.38
C THR A 149 -3.47 -8.03 -4.59
N LEU A 150 -2.47 -7.23 -4.19
CA LEU A 150 -1.37 -7.70 -3.35
C LEU A 150 -1.86 -8.08 -1.95
N HIS A 151 -2.73 -7.27 -1.34
CA HIS A 151 -3.32 -7.59 -0.04
C HIS A 151 -4.08 -8.92 -0.09
N ALA A 152 -4.87 -9.16 -1.14
CA ALA A 152 -5.59 -10.40 -1.32
C ALA A 152 -4.65 -11.61 -1.44
N TYR A 153 -3.56 -11.51 -2.22
CA TYR A 153 -2.59 -12.60 -2.33
C TYR A 153 -1.89 -12.90 -1.02
N ILE A 154 -1.50 -11.87 -0.27
CA ILE A 154 -0.79 -12.07 0.98
C ILE A 154 -1.73 -12.61 2.07
N SER A 155 -2.88 -11.97 2.29
CA SER A 155 -3.84 -12.34 3.34
C SER A 155 -4.49 -13.70 3.11
N LYS A 156 -4.86 -14.02 1.86
CA LYS A 156 -5.66 -15.22 1.54
C LYS A 156 -4.84 -16.41 1.05
N SER A 157 -3.65 -16.19 0.49
CA SER A 157 -2.84 -17.28 -0.08
C SER A 157 -1.51 -17.48 0.65
N VAL A 158 -0.67 -16.45 0.74
CA VAL A 158 0.69 -16.59 1.28
C VAL A 158 0.66 -16.81 2.80
N ALA A 159 -0.08 -16.00 3.56
CA ALA A 159 -0.10 -16.08 5.02
C ALA A 159 -0.69 -17.42 5.51
N PRO A 160 -1.84 -17.91 5.01
CA PRO A 160 -2.37 -19.20 5.44
C PRO A 160 -1.48 -20.38 5.03
N TYR A 161 -0.88 -20.34 3.84
CA TYR A 161 0.03 -21.39 3.36
C TYR A 161 1.30 -21.47 4.22
N PHE A 162 1.90 -20.32 4.53
CA PHE A 162 3.07 -20.26 5.41
C PHE A 162 2.76 -20.79 6.80
N LYS A 163 1.61 -20.40 7.40
CA LYS A 163 1.17 -20.91 8.70
C LYS A 163 0.97 -22.43 8.70
N SER A 164 0.34 -22.97 7.65
CA SER A 164 0.17 -24.43 7.50
C SER A 164 1.52 -25.14 7.41
N TYR A 165 2.46 -24.61 6.63
CA TYR A 165 3.80 -25.17 6.50
C TYR A 165 4.58 -25.16 7.82
N VAL A 166 4.52 -24.04 8.59
CA VAL A 166 5.15 -23.96 9.91
C VAL A 166 4.55 -24.98 10.88
N LYS A 167 3.22 -25.16 10.83
CA LYS A 167 2.50 -26.14 11.65
C LYS A 167 2.85 -27.59 11.31
N GLU A 168 2.90 -27.95 10.03
CA GLU A 168 3.20 -29.32 9.58
C GLU A 168 4.69 -29.68 9.65
N SER A 169 5.58 -28.72 9.44
CA SER A 169 7.03 -28.97 9.47
C SER A 169 7.60 -29.14 10.88
N GLY A 170 6.80 -28.91 11.94
CA GLY A 170 7.27 -28.98 13.34
C GLY A 170 8.37 -27.96 13.66
N ARG A 171 8.64 -26.99 12.77
CA ARG A 171 9.68 -25.98 12.96
C ARG A 171 9.36 -24.98 14.08
N ALA A 172 8.09 -24.90 14.50
CA ALA A 172 7.67 -24.10 15.64
C ALA A 172 8.28 -24.56 16.98
N ASP A 173 8.58 -25.86 17.13
CA ASP A 173 9.07 -26.46 18.38
C ASP A 173 10.60 -26.65 18.43
N ARG A 174 11.33 -26.33 17.35
CA ARG A 174 12.80 -26.32 17.38
C ARG A 174 13.28 -24.98 17.92
N ASP A 175 13.70 -24.99 19.18
CA ASP A 175 14.26 -23.93 20.03
C ASP A 175 15.35 -23.00 19.40
N GLY A 176 15.72 -23.21 18.13
CA GLY A 176 16.71 -22.43 17.39
C GLY A 176 16.20 -21.62 16.20
N ASP A 177 14.99 -21.88 15.66
CA ASP A 177 14.52 -21.21 14.42
C ASP A 177 13.57 -20.03 14.70
N LYS A 178 14.11 -18.97 15.31
CA LYS A 178 13.37 -17.71 15.56
C LYS A 178 12.94 -17.00 14.28
N MET A 179 13.36 -17.45 13.10
CA MET A 179 13.01 -16.81 11.84
C MET A 179 11.57 -17.13 11.42
N ALA A 180 11.03 -18.34 11.69
CA ALA A 180 9.67 -18.66 11.29
C ALA A 180 8.59 -17.76 11.95
N PRO A 181 8.62 -17.52 13.28
CA PRO A 181 7.71 -16.56 13.91
C PRO A 181 7.96 -15.12 13.47
N THR A 182 9.22 -14.76 13.20
CA THR A 182 9.59 -13.42 12.72
C THR A 182 9.02 -13.18 11.32
N VAL A 183 9.13 -14.16 10.42
CA VAL A 183 8.56 -14.09 9.07
C VAL A 183 7.04 -14.03 9.14
N GLU A 184 6.38 -14.82 10.00
CA GLU A 184 4.93 -14.72 10.20
C GLU A 184 4.52 -13.31 10.65
N LYS A 185 5.28 -12.71 11.57
CA LYS A 185 5.06 -11.32 12.00
C LYS A 185 5.24 -10.33 10.85
N THR A 186 6.30 -10.47 10.04
CA THR A 186 6.52 -9.57 8.88
C THR A 186 5.44 -9.71 7.81
N ILE A 187 4.90 -10.92 7.59
CA ILE A 187 3.79 -11.15 6.67
C ILE A 187 2.53 -10.44 7.20
N ALA A 188 2.26 -10.53 8.50
CA ALA A 188 1.15 -9.83 9.12
C ALA A 188 1.32 -8.30 9.08
N GLU A 189 2.53 -7.79 9.32
CA GLU A 189 2.84 -6.36 9.19
C GLU A 189 2.66 -5.87 7.75
N LEU A 190 3.10 -6.66 6.76
CA LEU A 190 2.93 -6.34 5.34
C LEU A 190 1.47 -6.38 4.90
N GLU A 191 0.69 -7.38 5.36
CA GLU A 191 -0.76 -7.45 5.15
C GLU A 191 -1.44 -6.18 5.68
N MET A 192 -1.11 -5.77 6.91
CA MET A 192 -1.64 -4.55 7.51
C MET A 192 -1.21 -3.28 6.76
N GLY A 193 0.05 -3.21 6.31
CA GLY A 193 0.57 -2.08 5.53
C GLY A 193 -0.14 -1.91 4.19
N LEU A 194 -0.39 -3.01 3.47
CA LEU A 194 -1.14 -2.99 2.21
C LEU A 194 -2.61 -2.63 2.42
N LEU A 195 -3.24 -3.11 3.50
CA LEU A 195 -4.60 -2.74 3.86
C LEU A 195 -4.71 -1.24 4.17
N HIS A 196 -3.73 -0.67 4.86
CA HIS A 196 -3.68 0.78 5.11
C HIS A 196 -3.59 1.58 3.82
N LEU A 197 -2.73 1.17 2.87
CA LEU A 197 -2.61 1.82 1.56
C LEU A 197 -3.88 1.67 0.72
N GLN A 198 -4.55 0.52 0.79
CA GLN A 198 -5.84 0.30 0.11
C GLN A 198 -6.94 1.23 0.65
N GLN A 199 -6.91 1.54 1.96
CA GLN A 199 -7.92 2.37 2.62
C GLN A 199 -7.77 3.87 2.37
N ASN A 200 -6.81 4.30 1.52
CA ASN A 200 -6.63 5.69 1.09
C ASN A 200 -6.74 6.70 2.23
N ILE A 201 -5.86 6.58 3.24
CA ILE A 201 -5.66 7.63 4.26
C ILE A 201 -4.64 8.67 3.76
N ASP A 202 -4.66 8.94 2.45
CA ASP A 202 -3.92 10.06 1.90
C ASP A 202 -4.74 11.32 2.09
N ILE A 203 -4.22 12.19 2.96
CA ILE A 203 -4.61 13.58 2.95
C ILE A 203 -4.02 14.15 1.65
N PRO A 204 -4.84 14.65 0.72
CA PRO A 204 -4.34 15.16 -0.55
C PRO A 204 -3.26 16.22 -0.29
N GLU A 205 -2.08 16.03 -0.86
CA GLU A 205 -0.99 16.99 -0.72
C GLU A 205 -1.41 18.32 -1.33
N ILE A 206 -1.49 19.37 -0.52
CA ILE A 206 -1.75 20.71 -1.02
C ILE A 206 -0.49 21.19 -1.74
N THR A 207 -0.55 21.24 -3.05
CA THR A 207 0.35 22.05 -3.86
C THR A 207 -0.25 23.44 -3.95
N LEU A 208 0.37 24.44 -3.30
CA LEU A 208 0.04 25.84 -3.55
C LEU A 208 0.64 26.23 -4.90
N PRO A 209 -0.16 26.52 -5.95
CA PRO A 209 0.37 26.99 -7.21
C PRO A 209 0.93 28.40 -7.02
N VAL A 210 2.25 28.54 -7.16
CA VAL A 210 2.92 29.84 -7.10
C VAL A 210 2.80 30.53 -8.46
N HIS A 211 2.53 31.83 -8.44
CA HIS A 211 2.41 32.61 -9.66
C HIS A 211 3.73 32.55 -10.48
N PRO A 212 3.71 32.24 -11.79
CA PRO A 212 4.92 32.04 -12.60
C PRO A 212 5.91 33.21 -12.57
N ILE A 213 5.38 34.44 -12.49
CA ILE A 213 6.20 35.66 -12.35
C ILE A 213 6.99 35.65 -11.03
N VAL A 214 6.37 35.26 -9.91
CA VAL A 214 7.04 35.19 -8.60
C VAL A 214 8.13 34.12 -8.61
N ALA A 215 7.84 32.94 -9.16
CA ALA A 215 8.84 31.88 -9.33
C ALA A 215 10.03 32.32 -10.22
N SER A 216 9.77 33.05 -11.31
CA SER A 216 10.82 33.56 -12.21
C SER A 216 11.73 34.61 -11.54
N VAL A 217 11.16 35.49 -10.71
CA VAL A 217 11.92 36.52 -9.98
C VAL A 217 12.76 35.88 -8.89
N ILE A 218 12.23 34.88 -8.19
CA ILE A 218 12.96 34.12 -7.16
C ILE A 218 14.14 33.37 -7.77
N LYS A 219 13.95 32.73 -8.94
CA LYS A 219 15.04 32.05 -9.65
C LYS A 219 16.16 33.02 -10.05
N ARG A 220 15.82 34.18 -10.61
CA ARG A 220 16.80 35.22 -10.97
C ARG A 220 17.56 35.77 -9.76
N CYS A 221 16.88 36.01 -8.63
CA CYS A 221 17.54 36.46 -7.41
C CYS A 221 18.42 35.37 -6.77
N ALA A 222 18.03 34.10 -6.90
CA ALA A 222 18.84 32.96 -6.47
C ALA A 222 20.13 32.84 -7.31
N ASP A 223 20.04 33.04 -8.64
CA ASP A 223 21.19 33.07 -9.54
C ASP A 223 22.16 34.23 -9.20
N GLU A 224 21.64 35.34 -8.68
CA GLU A 224 22.40 36.49 -8.18
C GLU A 224 22.88 36.34 -6.73
N SER A 225 22.67 35.18 -6.08
CA SER A 225 22.97 34.93 -4.65
C SER A 225 22.38 35.97 -3.68
N ARG A 226 21.25 36.58 -4.05
CA ARG A 226 20.59 37.64 -3.27
C ARG A 226 19.20 37.19 -2.85
N LYS A 227 18.80 37.57 -1.63
CA LYS A 227 17.41 37.37 -1.18
C LYS A 227 16.46 38.29 -1.97
N PRO A 228 15.41 37.76 -2.61
CA PRO A 228 14.44 38.56 -3.36
C PRO A 228 13.74 39.55 -2.42
N LYS A 229 13.58 40.80 -2.87
CA LYS A 229 12.90 41.88 -2.14
C LYS A 229 11.66 42.34 -2.90
N VAL A 230 10.70 42.92 -2.18
CA VAL A 230 9.46 43.50 -2.77
C VAL A 230 9.76 44.55 -3.85
N ALA A 231 10.88 45.27 -3.72
CA ALA A 231 11.35 46.26 -4.71
C ALA A 231 11.73 45.64 -6.08
N ASP A 232 12.06 44.35 -6.13
CA ASP A 232 12.49 43.67 -7.37
C ASP A 232 11.30 43.38 -8.32
N PHE A 233 10.07 43.66 -7.88
CA PHE A 233 8.83 43.55 -8.65
C PHE A 233 8.37 44.87 -9.30
N GLY A 234 8.97 46.01 -8.94
CA GLY A 234 8.72 47.33 -9.54
C GLY A 234 7.22 47.71 -9.63
N ASP A 235 6.80 48.28 -10.76
CA ASP A 235 5.43 48.75 -11.01
C ASP A 235 4.37 47.63 -11.02
N LYS A 236 4.77 46.35 -11.06
CA LYS A 236 3.84 45.21 -11.04
C LYS A 236 3.22 44.98 -9.67
N VAL A 237 3.78 45.58 -8.62
CA VAL A 237 3.21 45.53 -7.25
C VAL A 237 1.92 46.36 -7.14
N ASP A 238 1.72 47.33 -8.03
CA ASP A 238 0.51 48.18 -8.08
C ASP A 238 -0.54 47.69 -9.08
N ASP A 239 -0.25 46.63 -9.85
CA ASP A 239 -1.16 46.08 -10.85
C ASP A 239 -2.31 45.30 -10.19
N SER A 240 -3.50 45.90 -10.24
CA SER A 240 -4.74 45.35 -9.71
C SER A 240 -5.15 43.98 -10.31
N THR A 241 -4.72 43.67 -11.54
CA THR A 241 -5.02 42.37 -12.19
C THR A 241 -4.12 41.26 -11.64
N PHE A 242 -2.82 41.53 -11.53
CA PHE A 242 -1.82 40.65 -10.93
C PHE A 242 -2.13 40.34 -9.46
N LEU A 243 -2.50 41.36 -8.68
CA LEU A 243 -2.86 41.18 -7.27
C LEU A 243 -4.16 40.37 -7.09
N ASN A 244 -5.12 40.44 -8.02
CA ASN A 244 -6.35 39.62 -8.00
C ASN A 244 -6.06 38.15 -8.32
N GLN A 245 -5.13 37.88 -9.25
CA GLN A 245 -4.68 36.52 -9.58
C GLN A 245 -3.96 35.87 -8.41
N LEU A 246 -3.13 36.62 -7.67
CA LEU A 246 -2.50 36.17 -6.43
C LEU A 246 -3.52 35.79 -5.34
N GLN A 247 -4.61 36.54 -5.21
CA GLN A 247 -5.62 36.35 -4.17
C GLN A 247 -6.46 35.09 -4.38
N ASN A 248 -6.75 34.70 -5.63
CA ASN A 248 -7.58 33.54 -5.93
C ASN A 248 -6.90 32.18 -5.68
N GLY A 249 -5.56 32.12 -5.56
CA GLY A 249 -4.82 30.88 -5.31
C GLY A 249 -4.92 30.33 -3.88
N VAL A 250 -5.66 31.00 -2.99
CA VAL A 250 -5.65 30.78 -1.55
C VAL A 250 -7.05 30.41 -1.04
N THR A 251 -7.55 29.19 -1.32
CA THR A 251 -8.81 28.75 -0.69
C THR A 251 -8.87 27.26 -0.28
N LYS A 252 -9.16 27.10 1.02
CA LYS A 252 -9.90 26.06 1.76
C LYS A 252 -9.52 24.58 1.58
N LEU A 253 -9.01 24.01 2.67
CA LEU A 253 -9.11 22.57 2.96
C LEU A 253 -10.09 22.37 4.11
N ASP A 254 -11.15 21.62 3.87
CA ASP A 254 -12.04 21.13 4.92
C ASP A 254 -12.44 19.70 4.58
N ARG A 255 -12.28 18.78 5.53
CA ARG A 255 -12.80 17.41 5.42
C ARG A 255 -12.99 16.81 6.80
N ASP A 256 -14.21 16.31 7.01
CA ASP A 256 -14.68 15.69 8.24
C ASP A 256 -14.34 14.17 8.25
N PRO A 257 -13.62 13.66 9.27
CA PRO A 257 -13.27 12.25 9.40
C PRO A 257 -14.19 11.58 10.44
N SER A 258 -15.41 11.22 10.06
CA SER A 258 -16.39 10.60 10.97
C SER A 258 -16.70 9.12 10.71
N SER A 259 -15.91 8.41 9.89
CA SER A 259 -16.10 6.97 9.70
C SER A 259 -14.77 6.24 9.45
N GLY A 260 -14.34 5.43 10.42
CA GLY A 260 -13.21 4.53 10.26
C GLY A 260 -12.93 3.58 11.43
N THR A 261 -12.00 2.65 11.24
CA THR A 261 -11.43 1.78 12.29
C THR A 261 -10.52 2.60 13.23
N ALA A 262 -10.19 2.05 14.41
CA ALA A 262 -9.29 2.75 15.33
C ALA A 262 -7.91 3.00 14.71
N LEU A 263 -7.41 2.06 13.91
CA LEU A 263 -6.17 2.20 13.16
C LEU A 263 -6.25 3.32 12.11
N GLN A 264 -7.40 3.46 11.44
CA GLN A 264 -7.62 4.55 10.50
C GLN A 264 -7.63 5.92 11.20
N GLU A 265 -8.24 6.03 12.37
CA GLU A 265 -8.24 7.27 13.14
C GLU A 265 -6.82 7.64 13.63
N ILE A 266 -6.06 6.67 14.14
CA ILE A 266 -4.66 6.86 14.55
C ILE A 266 -3.80 7.31 13.37
N SER A 267 -3.92 6.60 12.24
CA SER A 267 -3.15 6.90 11.02
C SER A 267 -3.55 8.25 10.43
N PHE A 268 -4.83 8.60 10.47
CA PHE A 268 -5.33 9.91 10.08
C PHE A 268 -4.67 11.02 10.89
N TRP A 269 -4.62 10.92 12.21
CA TRP A 269 -3.99 11.95 13.06
C TRP A 269 -2.48 12.07 12.81
N LEU A 270 -1.77 10.95 12.64
CA LEU A 270 -0.34 10.94 12.32
C LEU A 270 -0.05 11.49 10.91
N ASN A 271 -0.91 11.20 9.93
CA ASN A 271 -0.79 11.74 8.59
C ASN A 271 -1.18 13.21 8.55
N LEU A 272 -2.17 13.63 9.36
CA LEU A 272 -2.58 15.03 9.52
C LEU A 272 -1.47 15.86 10.15
N GLU A 273 -0.76 15.33 11.16
CA GLU A 273 0.44 15.96 11.71
C GLU A 273 1.47 16.24 10.61
N ARG A 274 1.82 15.21 9.84
CA ARG A 274 2.80 15.34 8.74
C ARG A 274 2.33 16.31 7.65
N ALA A 275 1.05 16.23 7.27
CA ALA A 275 0.47 17.11 6.26
C ALA A 275 0.46 18.57 6.73
N LEU A 276 0.02 18.83 7.97
CA LEU A 276 0.02 20.18 8.54
C LEU A 276 1.44 20.74 8.69
N HIS A 277 2.42 19.93 9.09
CA HIS A 277 3.82 20.36 9.11
C HIS A 277 4.35 20.69 7.71
N ARG A 278 4.05 19.86 6.69
CA ARG A 278 4.40 20.18 5.30
C ARG A 278 3.72 21.46 4.80
N ILE A 279 2.46 21.69 5.17
CA ILE A 279 1.73 22.93 4.84
C ILE A 279 2.38 24.12 5.56
N GLN A 280 2.79 23.95 6.82
CA GLN A 280 3.53 24.98 7.55
C GLN A 280 4.86 25.29 6.87
N GLU A 281 5.65 24.29 6.48
CA GLU A 281 6.90 24.48 5.73
C GLU A 281 6.66 25.18 4.38
N LYS A 282 5.60 24.81 3.64
CA LYS A 282 5.23 25.51 2.40
C LYS A 282 4.76 26.95 2.65
N ARG A 283 4.08 27.23 3.77
CA ARG A 283 3.72 28.60 4.17
C ARG A 283 4.95 29.42 4.57
N GLU A 284 5.92 28.81 5.23
CA GLU A 284 7.20 29.41 5.60
C GLU A 284 8.18 29.50 4.42
N SER A 285 7.83 28.92 3.27
CA SER A 285 8.62 29.03 2.06
C SER A 285 8.77 30.49 1.62
N MET A 286 9.94 30.79 1.07
CA MET A 286 10.26 32.13 0.57
C MET A 286 9.24 32.62 -0.46
N GLU A 287 8.71 31.72 -1.29
CA GLU A 287 7.78 32.03 -2.37
C GLU A 287 6.44 32.55 -1.84
N VAL A 288 5.89 31.88 -0.82
CA VAL A 288 4.62 32.27 -0.20
C VAL A 288 4.80 33.50 0.68
N SER A 289 5.89 33.59 1.46
CA SER A 289 6.19 34.78 2.27
C SER A 289 6.31 36.04 1.42
N LEU A 290 7.04 35.96 0.31
CA LEU A 290 7.23 37.08 -0.62
C LEU A 290 5.91 37.50 -1.28
N THR A 291 5.07 36.52 -1.65
CA THR A 291 3.73 36.74 -2.22
C THR A 291 2.84 37.51 -1.24
N LEU A 292 2.87 37.14 0.05
CA LEU A 292 2.12 37.85 1.11
C LEU A 292 2.67 39.26 1.36
N ASP A 293 4.00 39.44 1.32
CA ASP A 293 4.63 40.76 1.48
C ASP A 293 4.29 41.71 0.33
N ILE A 294 4.19 41.19 -0.91
CA ILE A 294 3.73 41.95 -2.08
C ILE A 294 2.27 42.38 -1.90
N LEU A 295 1.38 41.47 -1.49
CA LEU A 295 -0.03 41.79 -1.23
C LEU A 295 -0.20 42.82 -0.12
N LYS A 296 0.65 42.77 0.91
CA LYS A 296 0.69 43.76 2.00
C LYS A 296 1.16 45.13 1.52
N HIS A 297 2.16 45.17 0.65
CA HIS A 297 2.64 46.43 0.03
C HIS A 297 1.58 47.03 -0.92
N GLY A 298 0.89 46.19 -1.69
CA GLY A 298 -0.23 46.55 -2.57
C GLY A 298 -1.54 46.93 -1.84
N LYS A 299 -1.49 47.18 -0.53
CA LYS A 299 -2.62 47.56 0.34
C LYS A 299 -3.79 46.55 0.39
N ARG A 300 -3.57 45.29 0.03
CA ARG A 300 -4.60 44.23 0.07
C ARG A 300 -4.60 43.49 1.41
N PHE A 301 -4.82 44.24 2.47
CA PHE A 301 -4.76 43.72 3.84
C PHE A 301 -5.80 42.65 4.13
N LEU A 302 -6.96 42.70 3.48
CA LEU A 302 -8.02 41.71 3.72
C LEU A 302 -7.57 40.30 3.32
N ALA A 303 -6.83 40.13 2.22
CA ALA A 303 -6.34 38.84 1.75
C ALA A 303 -5.20 38.29 2.63
N THR A 304 -4.31 39.16 3.12
CA THR A 304 -3.22 38.75 4.01
C THR A 304 -3.72 38.44 5.42
N VAL A 305 -4.66 39.25 5.93
CA VAL A 305 -5.28 39.04 7.25
C VAL A 305 -6.21 37.83 7.20
N SER A 306 -6.95 37.60 6.12
CA SER A 306 -7.73 36.37 5.94
C SER A 306 -6.82 35.14 5.82
N PHE A 307 -5.68 35.20 5.12
CA PHE A 307 -4.76 34.06 5.11
C PHE A 307 -4.16 33.74 6.49
N ASP A 308 -3.82 34.77 7.27
CA ASP A 308 -3.27 34.58 8.62
C ASP A 308 -4.32 34.17 9.65
N THR A 309 -5.59 34.53 9.46
CA THR A 309 -6.68 34.31 10.44
C THR A 309 -7.62 33.16 10.05
N ASP A 310 -7.95 33.00 8.76
CA ASP A 310 -8.92 31.99 8.24
C ASP A 310 -8.29 30.63 7.93
N THR A 311 -6.96 30.49 7.94
CA THR A 311 -6.35 29.19 7.62
C THR A 311 -6.57 28.14 8.69
N GLY A 312 -6.91 28.53 9.93
CA GLY A 312 -7.08 27.60 11.06
C GLY A 312 -5.83 26.77 11.39
N LEU A 313 -4.72 26.96 10.65
CA LEU A 313 -3.55 26.08 10.65
C LEU A 313 -2.89 26.02 12.02
N LYS A 314 -2.76 27.17 12.70
CA LYS A 314 -2.21 27.22 14.06
C LYS A 314 -3.07 26.46 15.07
N GLN A 315 -4.39 26.55 14.96
CA GLN A 315 -5.32 25.84 15.84
C GLN A 315 -5.32 24.34 15.53
N ALA A 316 -5.29 23.97 14.25
CA ALA A 316 -5.18 22.59 13.80
C ALA A 316 -3.87 21.94 14.28
N ILE A 317 -2.72 22.60 14.11
CA ILE A 317 -1.42 22.12 14.60
C ILE A 317 -1.41 21.98 16.13
N ALA A 318 -1.95 22.97 16.86
CA ALA A 318 -2.05 22.87 18.31
C ALA A 318 -2.93 21.69 18.75
N THR A 319 -4.04 21.45 18.04
CA THR A 319 -4.97 20.34 18.33
C THR A 319 -4.33 18.99 18.02
N VAL A 320 -3.62 18.87 16.89
CA VAL A 320 -2.88 17.66 16.53
C VAL A 320 -1.76 17.39 17.53
N ASN A 321 -1.00 18.41 17.93
CA ASN A 321 0.05 18.28 18.95
C ASN A 321 -0.52 17.89 20.32
N ASP A 322 -1.70 18.41 20.68
CA ASP A 322 -2.42 18.02 21.91
C ASP A 322 -2.87 16.55 21.86
N TYR A 323 -3.16 15.98 20.68
CA TYR A 323 -3.60 14.58 20.50
C TYR A 323 -2.44 13.62 20.20
N ASN A 324 -1.30 14.13 19.74
CA ASN A 324 -0.15 13.32 19.33
C ASN A 324 0.35 12.36 20.42
N PRO A 325 0.43 12.73 21.72
CA PRO A 325 0.84 11.79 22.77
C PRO A 325 -0.06 10.55 22.91
N LEU A 326 -1.33 10.67 22.48
CA LEU A 326 -2.32 9.59 22.46
C LEU A 326 -2.30 8.80 21.14
N MET A 327 -2.07 9.45 20.00
CA MET A 327 -2.09 8.78 18.69
C MET A 327 -0.75 8.14 18.34
N LYS A 328 0.36 8.69 18.86
CA LYS A 328 1.71 8.17 18.63
C LYS A 328 1.96 6.90 19.44
N ASP A 329 2.62 5.94 18.80
CA ASP A 329 3.01 4.64 19.36
C ASP A 329 1.82 3.88 19.99
N PHE A 330 0.63 4.01 19.39
CA PHE A 330 -0.57 3.34 19.90
C PHE A 330 -0.47 1.82 19.65
N PRO A 331 -0.60 0.96 20.69
CA PRO A 331 -0.27 -0.46 20.63
C PRO A 331 -1.37 -1.34 19.98
N ILE A 332 -2.11 -0.83 18.98
CA ILE A 332 -3.17 -1.60 18.31
C ILE A 332 -2.63 -2.76 17.47
N ASN A 333 -1.40 -2.64 16.96
CA ASN A 333 -0.74 -3.69 16.17
C ASN A 333 -0.58 -4.99 16.97
N HIS A 334 -0.44 -4.91 18.29
CA HIS A 334 -0.38 -6.09 19.15
C HIS A 334 -1.70 -6.86 19.18
N LEU A 335 -2.84 -6.17 19.05
CA LEU A 335 -4.15 -6.80 18.97
C LEU A 335 -4.38 -7.42 17.59
N LEU A 336 -4.04 -6.69 16.53
CA LEU A 336 -4.31 -7.10 15.15
C LEU A 336 -3.41 -8.26 14.66
N SER A 337 -2.21 -8.38 15.23
CA SER A 337 -1.27 -9.47 14.94
C SER A 337 -1.37 -10.65 15.90
N ALA A 338 -2.23 -10.58 16.92
CA ALA A 338 -2.37 -11.65 17.90
C ALA A 338 -3.02 -12.90 17.28
N THR A 339 -2.34 -14.04 17.40
CA THR A 339 -2.83 -15.36 16.97
C THR A 339 -3.32 -16.22 18.14
N GLU A 340 -3.10 -15.77 19.37
CA GLU A 340 -3.39 -16.48 20.62
C GLU A 340 -4.25 -15.61 21.55
N LEU A 341 -5.17 -16.24 22.30
CA LEU A 341 -6.07 -15.55 23.24
C LEU A 341 -5.31 -14.81 24.35
N GLU A 342 -4.20 -15.38 24.84
CA GLU A 342 -3.35 -14.72 25.84
C GLU A 342 -2.71 -13.44 25.31
N ARG A 343 -2.29 -13.44 24.04
CA ARG A 343 -1.74 -12.24 23.38
C ARG A 343 -2.81 -11.18 23.15
N ILE A 344 -4.05 -11.59 22.84
CA ILE A 344 -5.20 -10.67 22.77
C ILE A 344 -5.40 -10.00 24.14
N ARG A 345 -5.40 -10.79 25.23
CA ARG A 345 -5.51 -10.27 26.61
C ARG A 345 -4.43 -9.25 26.93
N ALA A 346 -3.18 -9.57 26.64
CA ALA A 346 -2.05 -8.67 26.86
C ALA A 346 -2.14 -7.40 26.01
N ALA A 347 -2.57 -7.52 24.75
CA ALA A 347 -2.76 -6.38 23.86
C ALA A 347 -3.86 -5.44 24.37
N VAL A 348 -4.99 -5.99 24.86
CA VAL A 348 -6.06 -5.20 25.48
C VAL A 348 -5.54 -4.41 26.68
N GLN A 349 -4.77 -5.04 27.57
CA GLN A 349 -4.16 -4.36 28.72
C GLN A 349 -3.20 -3.24 28.29
N LEU A 350 -2.36 -3.48 27.28
CA LEU A 350 -1.44 -2.47 26.74
C LEU A 350 -2.18 -1.28 26.11
N ILE A 351 -3.27 -1.56 25.37
CA ILE A 351 -4.13 -0.54 24.78
C ILE A 351 -4.76 0.32 25.88
N PHE A 352 -5.38 -0.28 26.90
CA PHE A 352 -5.99 0.48 27.99
C PHE A 352 -4.96 1.25 28.83
N ALA A 353 -3.76 0.69 29.04
CA ALA A 353 -2.66 1.39 29.70
C ALA A 353 -2.22 2.63 28.91
N HIS A 354 -2.16 2.55 27.58
CA HIS A 354 -1.86 3.68 26.70
C HIS A 354 -2.99 4.72 26.72
N LEU A 355 -4.25 4.28 26.68
CA LEU A 355 -5.43 5.17 26.76
C LEU A 355 -5.49 6.01 28.04
N ARG A 356 -4.77 5.66 29.12
CA ARG A 356 -4.68 6.53 30.33
C ARG A 356 -4.05 7.89 30.03
N LYS A 357 -3.27 8.01 28.94
CA LYS A 357 -2.71 9.27 28.45
C LYS A 357 -3.79 10.27 28.02
N ILE A 358 -5.06 9.86 27.90
CA ILE A 358 -6.17 10.77 27.62
C ILE A 358 -6.22 11.92 28.63
N ARG A 359 -5.88 11.72 29.91
CA ARG A 359 -5.83 12.82 30.91
C ARG A 359 -4.85 13.94 30.56
N SER A 360 -3.73 13.60 29.91
CA SER A 360 -2.73 14.58 29.49
C SER A 360 -3.06 15.27 28.16
N THR A 361 -4.06 14.76 27.42
CA THR A 361 -4.46 15.28 26.11
C THR A 361 -5.85 15.90 26.18
N LYS A 362 -6.16 16.93 25.39
CA LYS A 362 -7.51 17.53 25.35
C LYS A 362 -8.48 16.75 24.45
N TYR A 363 -8.39 15.43 24.45
CA TYR A 363 -9.13 14.58 23.54
C TYR A 363 -10.63 14.56 23.91
N PRO A 364 -11.57 14.85 22.99
CA PRO A 364 -12.98 14.92 23.31
C PRO A 364 -13.54 13.57 23.80
N ILE A 365 -14.30 13.59 24.89
CA ILE A 365 -14.88 12.38 25.51
C ILE A 365 -15.72 11.59 24.50
N GLN A 366 -16.54 12.27 23.70
CA GLN A 366 -17.39 11.61 22.70
C GLN A 366 -16.57 10.89 21.62
N ARG A 367 -15.44 11.46 21.19
CA ARG A 367 -14.52 10.78 20.25
C ARG A 367 -13.77 9.64 20.92
N CYS A 368 -13.43 9.77 22.20
CA CYS A 368 -12.86 8.66 22.97
C CYS A 368 -13.81 7.45 23.01
N LEU A 369 -15.11 7.68 23.25
CA LEU A 369 -16.10 6.60 23.25
C LEU A 369 -16.19 5.92 21.88
N ARG A 370 -16.13 6.69 20.79
CA ARG A 370 -16.10 6.14 19.41
C ARG A 370 -14.83 5.33 19.13
N LEU A 371 -13.67 5.80 19.62
CA LEU A 371 -12.42 5.07 19.50
C LEU A 371 -12.48 3.74 20.28
N VAL A 372 -13.03 3.75 21.50
CA VAL A 372 -13.24 2.52 22.29
C VAL A 372 -14.23 1.57 21.61
N GLU A 373 -15.31 2.09 21.02
CA GLU A 373 -16.25 1.31 20.21
C GLU A 373 -15.56 0.67 19.00
N ALA A 374 -14.66 1.41 18.32
CA ALA A 374 -13.86 0.88 17.23
C ALA A 374 -12.89 -0.21 17.69
N ILE A 375 -12.19 -0.03 18.82
CA ILE A 375 -11.32 -1.05 19.42
C ILE A 375 -12.13 -2.30 19.80
N SER A 376 -13.36 -2.15 20.31
CA SER A 376 -14.24 -3.27 20.61
C SER A 376 -14.61 -4.06 19.35
N ARG A 377 -14.92 -3.38 18.24
CA ARG A 377 -15.15 -4.05 16.95
C ARG A 377 -13.91 -4.81 16.46
N ASP A 378 -12.73 -4.20 16.59
CA ASP A 378 -11.46 -4.84 16.21
C ASP A 378 -11.15 -6.06 17.09
N LEU A 379 -11.42 -5.97 18.41
CA LEU A 379 -11.32 -7.10 19.34
C LEU A 379 -12.26 -8.24 18.96
N CYS A 380 -13.52 -7.95 18.66
CA CYS A 380 -14.49 -8.95 18.21
C CYS A 380 -14.04 -9.62 16.91
N ALA A 381 -13.55 -8.85 15.94
CA ALA A 381 -13.04 -9.38 14.68
C ALA A 381 -11.84 -10.32 14.89
N GLN A 382 -10.90 -9.94 15.77
CA GLN A 382 -9.73 -10.78 16.09
C GLN A 382 -10.11 -12.03 16.89
N LEU A 383 -11.04 -11.93 17.85
CA LEU A 383 -11.58 -13.09 18.56
C LEU A 383 -12.23 -14.08 17.58
N LEU A 384 -13.06 -13.58 16.65
CA LEU A 384 -13.65 -14.43 15.61
C LEU A 384 -12.60 -15.06 14.69
N LYS A 385 -11.53 -14.32 14.34
CA LYS A 385 -10.43 -14.84 13.53
C LYS A 385 -9.69 -15.98 14.25
N VAL A 386 -9.35 -15.79 15.54
CA VAL A 386 -8.68 -16.82 16.34
C VAL A 386 -9.59 -18.03 16.57
N LEU A 387 -10.85 -17.81 16.95
CA LEU A 387 -11.81 -18.89 17.21
C LEU A 387 -12.22 -19.65 15.94
N GLY A 388 -12.31 -18.97 14.80
CA GLY A 388 -12.62 -19.58 13.50
C GLY A 388 -11.62 -20.67 13.10
N THR A 389 -10.35 -20.54 13.50
CA THR A 389 -9.33 -21.57 13.25
C THR A 389 -9.46 -22.82 14.13
N ARG A 390 -10.13 -22.73 15.29
CA ARG A 390 -10.19 -23.81 16.29
C ARG A 390 -11.36 -24.78 16.15
N ARG A 391 -12.28 -24.56 15.19
CA ARG A 391 -13.47 -25.42 14.91
C ARG A 391 -14.09 -26.00 16.19
N LEU A 392 -14.53 -25.13 17.10
CA LEU A 392 -14.93 -25.45 18.48
C LEU A 392 -15.92 -26.63 18.64
N MET A 393 -16.75 -26.89 17.62
CA MET A 393 -17.72 -28.00 17.63
C MET A 393 -17.11 -29.39 17.37
N HIS A 394 -15.84 -29.45 16.94
CA HIS A 394 -15.15 -30.69 16.55
C HIS A 394 -14.06 -31.10 17.53
N ILE A 395 -13.76 -30.27 18.54
CA ILE A 395 -12.73 -30.54 19.55
C ILE A 395 -13.32 -31.26 20.76
N PRO A 396 -12.52 -32.05 21.51
CA PRO A 396 -12.95 -32.64 22.78
C PRO A 396 -13.39 -31.56 23.79
N PHE A 397 -14.34 -31.92 24.66
CA PHE A 397 -14.91 -30.99 25.63
C PHE A 397 -13.85 -30.35 26.54
N ASP A 398 -12.83 -31.10 26.97
CA ASP A 398 -11.76 -30.59 27.84
C ASP A 398 -10.92 -29.48 27.18
N GLU A 399 -10.73 -29.54 25.86
CA GLU A 399 -10.04 -28.47 25.11
C GLU A 399 -10.97 -27.28 24.86
N PHE A 400 -12.25 -27.55 24.62
CA PHE A 400 -13.27 -26.51 24.51
C PHE A 400 -13.39 -25.70 25.80
N GLU A 401 -13.45 -26.36 26.95
CA GLU A 401 -13.55 -25.71 28.25
C GLU A 401 -12.35 -24.78 28.52
N LYS A 402 -11.13 -25.22 28.21
CA LYS A 402 -9.93 -24.38 28.29
C LYS A 402 -10.02 -23.14 27.41
N VAL A 403 -10.45 -23.30 26.15
CA VAL A 403 -10.61 -22.18 25.22
C VAL A 403 -11.69 -21.20 25.69
N MET A 404 -12.79 -21.71 26.24
CA MET A 404 -13.87 -20.90 26.80
C MET A 404 -13.40 -20.10 28.02
N ILE A 405 -12.65 -20.72 28.95
CA ILE A 405 -12.06 -20.03 30.10
C ILE A 405 -11.16 -18.88 29.64
N HIS A 406 -10.26 -19.13 28.67
CA HIS A 406 -9.41 -18.07 28.15
C HIS A 406 -10.19 -16.94 27.46
N CYS A 407 -11.29 -17.24 26.77
CA CYS A 407 -12.16 -16.20 26.22
C CYS A 407 -12.82 -15.38 27.31
N PHE A 408 -13.35 -16.02 28.36
CA PHE A 408 -13.94 -15.33 29.51
C PHE A 408 -12.91 -14.44 30.21
N GLU A 409 -11.66 -14.89 30.37
CA GLU A 409 -10.60 -14.04 30.90
C GLU A 409 -10.34 -12.79 30.04
N VAL A 410 -10.39 -12.90 28.70
CA VAL A 410 -10.28 -11.73 27.82
C VAL A 410 -11.45 -10.77 28.03
N PHE A 411 -12.69 -11.27 28.16
CA PHE A 411 -13.85 -10.43 28.42
C PHE A 411 -13.82 -9.78 29.81
N SER A 412 -13.47 -10.53 30.86
CA SER A 412 -13.33 -9.97 32.21
C SER A 412 -12.22 -8.92 32.28
N THR A 413 -11.08 -9.14 31.64
CA THR A 413 -10.01 -8.13 31.59
C THR A 413 -10.42 -6.89 30.79
N TRP A 414 -11.22 -7.04 29.74
CA TRP A 414 -11.81 -5.92 29.02
C TRP A 414 -12.77 -5.12 29.92
N GLU A 415 -13.69 -5.80 30.62
CA GLU A 415 -14.62 -5.16 31.55
C GLU A 415 -13.89 -4.40 32.67
N ASP A 416 -12.92 -5.03 33.33
CA ASP A 416 -12.13 -4.42 34.41
C ASP A 416 -11.37 -3.17 33.95
N GLU A 417 -10.68 -3.24 32.80
CA GLU A 417 -9.92 -2.10 32.28
C GLU A 417 -10.84 -1.01 31.71
N TYR A 418 -11.97 -1.39 31.13
CA TYR A 418 -12.98 -0.44 30.66
C TYR A 418 -13.64 0.31 31.82
N GLU A 419 -13.96 -0.37 32.94
CA GLU A 419 -14.49 0.27 34.15
C GLU A 419 -13.46 1.27 34.73
N LYS A 420 -12.18 0.88 34.79
CA LYS A 420 -11.09 1.80 35.19
C LYS A 420 -11.02 3.01 34.27
N LEU A 421 -11.18 2.82 32.96
CA LEU A 421 -11.19 3.91 31.97
C LEU A 421 -12.42 4.81 32.13
N GLN A 422 -13.60 4.26 32.42
CA GLN A 422 -14.80 5.04 32.73
C GLN A 422 -14.63 5.87 34.01
N ALA A 423 -14.05 5.29 35.07
CA ALA A 423 -13.72 6.03 36.29
C ALA A 423 -12.67 7.12 36.06
N LEU A 424 -11.87 6.98 34.99
CA LEU A 424 -10.86 7.94 34.56
C LEU A 424 -11.47 9.13 33.78
N LEU A 425 -12.58 8.89 33.08
CA LEU A 425 -13.35 9.83 32.25
C LEU A 425 -14.43 10.60 33.04
N ARG A 426 -14.87 10.08 34.18
CA ARG A 426 -15.64 10.82 35.20
C ARG A 426 -14.72 11.76 35.96
#